data_AF-A0A1R2BLB0-F1
#
_entry.id   AF-A0A1R2BLB0-F1
#
_cell.length_a   1.000
_cell.length_b   1.000
_cell.length_c   1.000
_cell.angle_alpha   90.00
_cell.angle_beta   90.00
_cell.angle_gamma   90.00
#
_symmetry.space_group_name_H-M   'P 1'
#
loop_
_entity.id
_entity.type
_entity.pdbx_description
1 polymer ?
#
loop_
_entity_poly.entity_id
_entity_poly.type
_entity_poly.pdbx_seq_one_letter_code
_entity_poly.pdbx_strand_id
1 'polypeptide(L)'
;MILKDITSGIFRFIHITSGCFLIGNSVSDVIWSGRDESIYMIAYITFGLALLISGVINIILLNPSQILSEKPKKLWLGFIYGKALVWILFIPIPDLITEATGHVFPRKEFNSVLVLISLILSITAKTFRDQKSHEG
;
A
#
# COMPACT_ATOMS: atom_id res chain seq x y z
N MET A 1 26.27 -7.80 6.94
CA MET A 1 25.79 -6.45 7.31
C MET A 1 25.51 -5.65 6.04
N ILE A 2 26.53 -5.34 5.24
CA ILE A 2 26.42 -4.57 3.98
C ILE A 2 25.32 -5.09 3.03
N LEU A 3 25.25 -6.40 2.78
CA LEU A 3 24.22 -6.96 1.87
C LEU A 3 22.79 -6.74 2.39
N LYS A 4 22.56 -6.88 3.70
CA LYS A 4 21.24 -6.66 4.31
C LYS A 4 20.80 -5.20 4.17
N ASP A 5 21.73 -4.27 4.35
CA ASP A 5 21.47 -2.83 4.26
C ASP A 5 21.18 -2.41 2.81
N ILE A 6 21.93 -2.95 1.84
CA ILE A 6 21.69 -2.75 0.41
C ILE A 6 20.31 -3.30 0.01
N THR A 7 20.00 -4.54 0.40
CA THR A 7 18.70 -5.17 0.08
C THR A 7 17.54 -4.37 0.69
N SER A 8 17.66 -3.94 1.95
CA SER A 8 16.68 -3.07 2.62
C SER A 8 16.50 -1.74 1.88
N GLY A 9 17.59 -1.11 1.44
CA GLY A 9 17.56 0.11 0.64
C GLY A 9 16.77 -0.04 -0.67
N ILE A 10 17.03 -1.13 -1.41
CA ILE A 10 16.35 -1.42 -2.68
C ILE A 10 14.84 -1.61 -2.46
N PHE A 11 14.43 -2.41 -1.48
CA PHE A 11 12.99 -2.64 -1.22
C PHE A 11 12.28 -1.40 -0.70
N ARG A 12 12.95 -0.55 0.08
CA ARG A 12 12.40 0.78 0.44
C ARG A 12 12.21 1.66 -0.79
N PHE A 13 13.20 1.70 -1.68
CA PHE A 13 13.10 2.47 -2.93
C PHE A 13 11.91 2.00 -3.77
N ILE A 14 11.78 0.69 -4.02
CA ILE A 14 10.65 0.10 -4.76
C ILE A 14 9.31 0.43 -4.09
N HIS A 15 9.24 0.37 -2.76
CA HIS A 15 8.01 0.67 -2.02
C HIS A 15 7.57 2.13 -2.19
N ILE A 16 8.52 3.07 -2.06
CA ILE A 16 8.26 4.50 -2.18
C ILE A 16 7.86 4.86 -3.62
N THR A 17 8.62 4.39 -4.61
CA THR A 17 8.33 4.70 -6.02
C THR A 17 6.99 4.12 -6.45
N SER A 18 6.66 2.89 -6.04
CA SER A 18 5.35 2.28 -6.29
C SER A 18 4.22 3.07 -5.64
N GLY A 19 4.42 3.55 -4.40
CA GLY A 19 3.44 4.35 -3.69
C GLY A 19 3.17 5.69 -4.37
N CYS A 20 4.25 6.41 -4.73
CA CYS A 20 4.15 7.66 -5.47
C CYS A 20 3.47 7.48 -6.82
N PHE A 21 3.79 6.40 -7.55
CA PHE A 21 3.19 6.12 -8.85
C PHE A 21 1.69 5.87 -8.73
N LEU A 22 1.25 5.05 -7.75
CA LEU A 22 -0.18 4.79 -7.54
C LEU A 22 -0.95 6.05 -7.15
N ILE A 23 -0.41 6.85 -6.23
CA ILE A 23 -1.02 8.14 -5.85
C ILE A 23 -1.11 9.07 -7.07
N GLY A 24 -0.02 9.22 -7.82
CA GLY A 24 0.02 10.04 -9.03
C GLY A 24 -0.96 9.56 -10.09
N ASN A 25 -1.07 8.23 -10.29
CA ASN A 25 -2.03 7.63 -11.21
C ASN A 25 -3.47 7.90 -10.77
N SER A 26 -3.76 7.83 -9.46
CA SER A 26 -5.08 8.16 -8.88
C SER A 26 -5.47 9.61 -9.15
N VAL A 27 -4.58 10.54 -8.77
CA VAL A 27 -4.81 11.98 -8.89
C VAL A 27 -4.96 12.37 -10.35
N SER A 28 -4.10 11.83 -11.20
CA SER A 28 -4.12 12.14 -12.62
C SER A 28 -5.38 11.59 -13.31
N ASP A 29 -5.94 10.48 -12.83
CA ASP A 29 -7.19 9.92 -13.36
C ASP A 29 -8.42 10.77 -13.00
N VAL A 30 -8.44 11.34 -11.79
CA VAL A 30 -9.48 12.29 -11.34
C VAL A 30 -9.41 13.62 -12.12
N ILE A 31 -8.20 14.12 -12.43
CA ILE A 31 -8.01 15.43 -13.06
C ILE A 31 -8.16 15.38 -14.59
N TRP A 32 -7.62 14.36 -15.25
CA TRP A 32 -7.54 14.27 -16.72
C TRP A 32 -8.49 13.24 -17.33
N SER A 33 -9.67 13.05 -16.71
CA SER A 33 -10.73 12.12 -17.13
C SER A 33 -10.75 11.87 -18.65
N GLY A 34 -10.33 10.67 -19.08
CA GLY A 34 -10.21 10.35 -20.51
C GLY A 34 -9.09 9.37 -20.91
N ARG A 35 -8.40 8.75 -19.95
CA ARG A 35 -7.40 7.71 -20.25
C ARG A 35 -8.05 6.34 -20.41
N ASP A 36 -7.40 5.52 -21.24
CA ASP A 36 -7.75 4.12 -21.45
C ASP A 36 -7.75 3.36 -20.11
N GLU A 37 -8.90 2.78 -19.77
CA GLU A 37 -9.13 2.08 -18.50
C GLU A 37 -8.22 0.87 -18.34
N SER A 38 -7.77 0.27 -19.46
CA SER A 38 -6.85 -0.87 -19.45
C SER A 38 -5.46 -0.48 -18.90
N ILE A 39 -4.90 0.64 -19.36
CA ILE A 39 -3.60 1.16 -18.92
C ILE A 39 -3.65 1.53 -17.44
N TYR A 40 -4.75 2.17 -17.03
CA TYR A 40 -5.01 2.51 -15.64
C TYR A 40 -5.01 1.24 -14.76
N MET A 41 -5.77 0.21 -15.12
CA MET A 41 -5.83 -1.04 -14.34
C MET A 41 -4.48 -1.74 -14.26
N ILE A 42 -3.74 -1.84 -15.38
CA ILE A 42 -2.42 -2.49 -15.42
C ILE A 42 -1.45 -1.80 -14.47
N ALA A 43 -1.45 -0.46 -14.45
CA ALA A 43 -0.68 0.32 -13.50
C ALA A 43 -1.02 -0.02 -12.03
N TYR A 44 -2.31 -0.08 -11.69
CA TYR A 44 -2.73 -0.41 -10.33
C TYR A 44 -2.33 -1.82 -9.89
N ILE A 45 -2.50 -2.82 -10.76
CA ILE A 45 -2.14 -4.20 -10.45
C ILE A 45 -0.62 -4.32 -10.29
N THR A 46 0.15 -3.79 -11.25
CA THR A 46 1.62 -3.93 -11.26
C THR A 46 2.25 -3.25 -10.06
N PHE A 47 1.92 -1.97 -9.83
CA PHE A 47 2.51 -1.21 -8.74
C PHE A 47 1.88 -1.55 -7.39
N GLY A 48 0.61 -1.99 -7.35
CA GLY A 48 -0.03 -2.51 -6.14
C GLY A 48 0.66 -3.77 -5.63
N LEU A 49 0.96 -4.72 -6.53
CA LEU A 49 1.72 -5.93 -6.20
C LEU A 49 3.16 -5.61 -5.78
N ALA A 50 3.84 -4.73 -6.51
CA ALA A 50 5.20 -4.29 -6.14
C ALA A 50 5.24 -3.65 -4.74
N LEU A 51 4.22 -2.85 -4.40
CA LEU A 51 4.10 -2.21 -3.10
C LEU A 51 3.79 -3.22 -1.99
N LEU A 52 2.94 -4.21 -2.25
CA LEU A 52 2.65 -5.31 -1.32
C LEU A 52 3.90 -6.14 -1.02
N ILE A 53 4.58 -6.63 -2.06
CA ILE A 53 5.78 -7.47 -1.94
C ILE A 53 6.90 -6.70 -1.21
N SER A 54 7.18 -5.47 -1.64
CA SER A 54 8.20 -4.63 -1.00
C SER A 54 7.84 -4.28 0.45
N GLY A 55 6.56 -4.11 0.76
CA GLY A 55 6.07 -3.87 2.12
C GLY A 55 6.33 -5.06 3.04
N VAL A 56 5.98 -6.27 2.61
CA VAL A 56 6.24 -7.52 3.36
C VAL A 56 7.73 -7.70 3.61
N ILE A 57 8.55 -7.54 2.57
CA ILE A 57 10.01 -7.71 2.71
C ILE A 57 10.60 -6.65 3.64
N ASN A 58 10.15 -5.40 3.55
CA ASN A 58 10.60 -4.35 4.47
C ASN A 58 10.27 -4.68 5.93
N ILE A 59 9.13 -5.28 6.23
CA ILE A 59 8.76 -5.69 7.60
C ILE A 59 9.70 -6.79 8.09
N ILE A 60 9.97 -7.80 7.27
CA ILE A 60 10.89 -8.89 7.60
C ILE A 60 12.29 -8.34 7.88
N LEU A 61 12.76 -7.41 7.05
CA LEU A 61 14.10 -6.82 7.19
C LEU A 61 14.21 -5.86 8.39
N LEU A 62 13.14 -5.12 8.70
CA LEU A 62 13.07 -4.21 9.85
C LEU A 62 13.10 -4.96 11.19
N ASN A 63 12.64 -6.21 11.23
CA ASN A 63 12.55 -7.05 12.43
C ASN A 63 11.94 -6.30 13.65
N PRO A 64 10.62 -6.13 13.69
CA PRO A 64 9.94 -5.21 14.62
C PRO A 64 10.18 -5.52 16.10
N SER A 65 10.52 -6.76 16.44
CA SER A 65 10.87 -7.18 17.80
C SER A 65 12.15 -6.52 18.34
N GLN A 66 12.99 -5.99 17.46
CA GLN A 66 14.19 -5.22 17.84
C GLN A 66 13.88 -3.74 18.11
N ILE A 67 12.71 -3.25 17.72
CA ILE A 67 12.37 -1.82 17.71
C ILE A 67 11.23 -1.48 18.68
N LEU A 68 10.28 -2.41 18.86
CA LEU A 68 9.07 -2.19 19.65
C LEU A 68 8.90 -3.29 20.69
N SER A 69 8.47 -2.89 21.90
CA SER A 69 8.00 -3.82 22.91
C SER A 69 6.70 -4.53 22.47
N GLU A 70 6.36 -5.67 23.09
CA GLU A 70 5.30 -6.58 22.61
C GLU A 70 3.92 -5.93 22.39
N LYS A 71 3.50 -5.02 23.29
CA LYS A 71 2.20 -4.34 23.18
C LYS A 71 2.13 -3.37 21.99
N PRO A 72 3.02 -2.36 21.85
CA PRO A 72 3.00 -1.47 20.68
C PRO A 72 3.26 -2.22 19.38
N LYS A 73 4.07 -3.29 19.39
CA LYS A 73 4.28 -4.14 18.21
C LYS A 73 2.98 -4.71 17.65
N LYS A 74 2.09 -5.25 18.49
CA LYS A 74 0.80 -5.80 18.03
C LYS A 74 -0.08 -4.75 17.36
N LEU A 75 -0.16 -3.55 17.94
CA LEU A 75 -0.97 -2.46 17.38
C LEU A 75 -0.38 -1.96 16.05
N TRP A 76 0.94 -1.80 15.99
CA TRP A 76 1.66 -1.41 14.77
C TRP A 76 1.49 -2.44 13.64
N LEU A 77 1.61 -3.73 13.95
CA LEU A 77 1.31 -4.80 13.00
C LEU A 77 -0.16 -4.78 12.56
N GLY A 78 -1.08 -4.43 13.44
CA GLY A 78 -2.49 -4.22 13.09
C GLY A 78 -2.68 -3.16 12.00
N PHE A 79 -2.02 -2.01 12.09
CA PHE A 79 -2.06 -0.99 11.03
C PHE A 79 -1.48 -1.49 9.71
N ILE A 80 -0.41 -2.28 9.78
CA ILE A 80 0.23 -2.88 8.61
C ILE A 80 -0.68 -3.90 7.94
N TYR A 81 -1.29 -4.80 8.71
CA TYR A 81 -2.23 -5.78 8.17
C TYR A 81 -3.48 -5.12 7.61
N GLY A 82 -4.01 -4.09 8.27
CA GLY A 82 -5.09 -3.27 7.73
C GLY A 82 -4.73 -2.66 6.37
N LYS A 83 -3.51 -2.11 6.24
CA LYS A 83 -3.01 -1.60 4.95
C LYS A 83 -2.91 -2.71 3.90
N ALA A 84 -2.41 -3.90 4.26
CA ALA A 84 -2.33 -5.04 3.33
C ALA A 84 -3.73 -5.49 2.85
N LEU A 85 -4.73 -5.50 3.73
CA LEU A 85 -6.11 -5.79 3.36
C LEU A 85 -6.68 -4.76 2.38
N VAL A 86 -6.40 -3.47 2.59
CA VAL A 86 -6.79 -2.40 1.65
C VAL A 86 -6.15 -2.64 0.27
N TRP A 87 -4.91 -3.14 0.22
CA TRP A 87 -4.26 -3.46 -1.05
C TRP A 87 -4.93 -4.59 -1.84
N ILE A 88 -5.51 -5.58 -1.14
CA ILE A 88 -6.25 -6.67 -1.79
C ILE A 88 -7.48 -6.13 -2.54
N LEU A 89 -8.08 -5.03 -2.08
CA LEU A 89 -9.28 -4.45 -2.70
C LEU A 89 -9.00 -3.77 -4.06
N PHE A 90 -7.72 -3.56 -4.42
CA PHE A 90 -7.36 -3.12 -5.77
C PHE A 90 -7.42 -4.24 -6.81
N ILE A 91 -7.46 -5.50 -6.36
CA ILE A 91 -7.72 -6.62 -7.27
C ILE A 91 -9.17 -6.48 -7.75
N PRO A 92 -9.44 -6.59 -9.07
CA PRO A 92 -10.76 -6.32 -9.65
C PRO A 92 -11.82 -7.40 -9.35
N ILE A 93 -11.77 -8.06 -8.18
CA ILE A 93 -12.80 -9.02 -7.75
C ILE A 93 -14.18 -8.35 -7.64
N PRO A 94 -14.34 -7.15 -7.04
CA PRO A 94 -15.61 -6.44 -7.04
C PRO A 94 -16.17 -6.21 -8.46
N ASP A 95 -15.31 -5.91 -9.43
CA ASP A 95 -15.71 -5.60 -10.81
C ASP A 95 -16.34 -6.83 -11.45
N LEU A 96 -15.69 -7.99 -11.27
CA LEU A 96 -16.19 -9.28 -11.74
C LEU A 96 -17.56 -9.64 -11.15
N ILE A 97 -17.80 -9.31 -9.87
CA ILE A 97 -19.08 -9.57 -9.20
C ILE A 97 -20.18 -8.67 -9.77
N THR A 98 -19.92 -7.37 -9.90
CA THR A 98 -20.90 -6.41 -10.46
C THR A 98 -21.18 -6.67 -11.94
N GLU A 99 -20.17 -7.03 -12.73
CA GLU A 99 -20.33 -7.38 -14.14
C GLU A 99 -21.25 -8.59 -14.30
N ALA A 100 -21.11 -9.60 -13.45
CA ALA A 100 -22.00 -10.77 -13.41
C ALA A 100 -23.46 -10.41 -13.11
N THR A 101 -23.71 -9.24 -12.50
CA THR A 101 -25.06 -8.71 -12.23
C THR A 101 -25.55 -7.70 -13.28
N GLY A 102 -24.77 -7.44 -14.33
CA GLY A 102 -25.11 -6.48 -15.39
C GLY A 102 -24.88 -5.02 -15.02
N HIS A 103 -24.08 -4.74 -13.98
CA HIS A 103 -23.76 -3.39 -13.52
C HIS A 103 -22.27 -3.08 -13.69
N VAL A 104 -21.94 -1.79 -13.83
CA VAL A 104 -20.55 -1.31 -13.92
C VAL A 104 -20.11 -0.85 -12.53
N PHE A 105 -18.96 -1.35 -12.06
CA PHE A 105 -18.36 -0.91 -10.80
C PHE A 105 -17.69 0.46 -10.97
N PRO A 106 -17.89 1.42 -10.04
CA PRO A 106 -17.19 2.70 -10.04
C PRO A 106 -15.74 2.53 -9.56
N ARG A 107 -14.92 1.83 -10.35
CA ARG A 107 -13.55 1.41 -10.00
C ARG A 107 -12.63 2.59 -9.75
N LYS A 108 -12.77 3.68 -10.50
CA LYS A 108 -11.91 4.86 -10.41
C LYS A 108 -12.08 5.58 -9.08
N GLU A 109 -13.32 5.85 -8.70
CA GLU A 109 -13.69 6.47 -7.43
C GLU A 109 -13.31 5.57 -6.26
N PHE A 110 -13.61 4.27 -6.37
CA PHE A 110 -13.26 3.29 -5.35
C PHE A 110 -11.75 3.22 -5.09
N ASN A 111 -10.94 3.09 -6.15
CA ASN A 111 -9.48 3.05 -6.03
C ASN A 111 -8.93 4.35 -5.43
N SER A 112 -9.49 5.51 -5.78
CA SER A 112 -9.10 6.80 -5.20
C SER A 112 -9.33 6.84 -3.68
N VAL A 113 -10.46 6.30 -3.22
CA VAL A 113 -10.75 6.15 -1.78
C VAL A 113 -9.78 5.18 -1.11
N LEU A 114 -9.50 4.03 -1.73
CA LEU A 114 -8.53 3.07 -1.19
C LEU A 114 -7.13 3.68 -1.04
N VAL A 115 -6.70 4.50 -1.99
CA VAL A 115 -5.41 5.20 -1.94
C VAL A 115 -5.36 6.16 -0.76
N LEU A 116 -6.43 6.93 -0.53
CA LEU A 116 -6.53 7.83 0.62
C LEU A 116 -6.47 7.06 1.96
N ILE A 117 -7.22 5.96 2.08
CA ILE A 117 -7.19 5.11 3.28
C ILE A 117 -5.78 4.54 3.50
N SER A 118 -5.14 4.04 2.43
CA SER A 118 -3.78 3.50 2.49
C SER A 118 -2.75 4.55 2.92
N LEU A 119 -2.92 5.81 2.49
CA LEU A 119 -2.09 6.93 2.92
C LEU A 119 -2.25 7.22 4.41
N ILE A 120 -3.49 7.32 4.89
CA ILE A 120 -3.80 7.56 6.31
C ILE A 120 -3.17 6.46 7.17
N LEU A 121 -3.42 5.19 6.83
CA LEU A 121 -2.85 4.04 7.54
C LEU A 121 -1.32 4.07 7.54
N SER A 122 -0.69 4.48 6.42
CA SER A 122 0.77 4.57 6.31
C SER A 122 1.34 5.64 7.24
N ILE A 123 0.71 6.82 7.28
CA ILE A 123 1.13 7.93 8.15
C ILE A 123 0.93 7.52 9.61
N THR A 124 -0.23 6.99 9.98
CA THR A 124 -0.52 6.54 11.34
C THR A 124 0.45 5.46 11.80
N ALA A 125 0.71 4.44 10.98
CA ALA A 125 1.66 3.38 11.31
C ALA A 125 3.09 3.91 11.52
N LYS A 126 3.53 4.84 10.66
CA LYS A 126 4.85 5.47 10.79
C LYS A 126 4.95 6.32 12.06
N THR A 127 4.01 7.23 12.27
CA THR A 127 4.01 8.13 13.44
C THR A 127 3.96 7.33 14.73
N PHE A 128 3.11 6.30 14.79
CA PHE A 128 3.02 5.42 15.95
C PHE A 128 4.34 4.71 16.24
N ARG A 129 4.99 4.11 15.22
CA ARG A 129 6.29 3.45 15.38
C ARG A 129 7.34 4.42 15.88
N ASP A 130 7.45 5.58 15.24
CA ASP A 130 8.48 6.58 15.53
C ASP A 130 8.33 7.07 16.98
N GLN A 131 7.10 7.39 17.42
CA GLN A 131 6.81 7.76 18.81
C GLN A 131 7.23 6.66 19.80
N LYS A 132 6.81 5.41 19.55
CA LYS A 132 7.08 4.29 20.47
C LYS A 132 8.53 3.81 20.45
N SER A 133 9.29 4.07 19.38
CA SER A 133 10.73 3.78 19.35
C SER A 133 11.57 4.76 20.16
N HIS A 134 11.04 5.94 20.51
CA HIS A 134 11.73 6.93 21.34
C HIS A 134 11.37 6.84 22.83
N GLU A 135 10.37 6.02 23.17
CA GLU A 135 9.92 5.80 24.55
C GLU A 135 10.59 4.58 25.22
N GLY A 136 11.36 3.79 24.47
CA GLY A 136 11.98 2.53 24.90
C GLY A 136 13.50 2.59 25.07
#